data_AF-A0AAN0KEB6-F1
#
_entry.id   AF-A0AAN0KEB6-F1
#
_cell.length_a   1.000
_cell.length_b   1.000
_cell.length_c   1.000
_cell.angle_alpha   90.00
_cell.angle_beta   90.00
_cell.angle_gamma   90.00
#
_symmetry.space_group_name_H-M   'P 1'
#
loop_
_entity.id
_entity.type
_entity.pdbx_description
1 polymer ?
#
loop_
_entity_poly.entity_id
_entity_poly.type
_entity_poly.pdbx_seq_one_letter_code
_entity_poly.pdbx_strand_id
1 'polypeptide(L)'
;MSQFVVNLSHDDLETHLKAGSGTILVDFWAPWCGPCLAYAPMIEELAVQYQSRVMVAKLDVEANPAASERFSVRGVPTLIVFKDGVEVARNVGGLNKTRLSLLLDKNL
;
A
#
# COMPACT_ATOMS: atom_id res chain seq x y z
N MET A 1 -13.18 10.07 -0.43
CA MET A 1 -12.77 8.78 -0.99
C MET A 1 -12.30 9.04 -2.41
N SER A 2 -10.99 9.10 -2.60
CA SER A 2 -10.38 9.30 -3.92
C SER A 2 -10.68 8.11 -4.83
N GLN A 3 -11.05 8.38 -6.08
CA GLN A 3 -11.26 7.37 -7.13
C GLN A 3 -9.98 6.58 -7.49
N PHE A 4 -8.82 6.98 -6.95
CA PHE A 4 -7.51 6.44 -7.29
C PHE A 4 -6.91 5.52 -6.22
N VAL A 5 -7.59 5.36 -5.08
CA VAL A 5 -7.18 4.40 -4.03
C VAL A 5 -8.12 3.21 -4.08
N VAL A 6 -7.58 2.04 -4.37
CA VAL A 6 -8.36 0.80 -4.48
C VAL A 6 -8.32 0.06 -3.15
N ASN A 7 -9.47 -0.43 -2.67
CA ASN A 7 -9.48 -1.35 -1.53
C ASN A 7 -9.30 -2.77 -2.08
N LEU A 8 -8.28 -3.49 -1.60
CA LEU A 8 -8.00 -4.86 -2.00
C LEU A 8 -8.22 -5.82 -0.85
N SER A 9 -8.78 -6.99 -1.15
CA SER A 9 -8.68 -8.15 -0.27
C SER A 9 -7.33 -8.84 -0.42
N HIS A 10 -7.06 -9.83 0.45
CA HIS A 10 -5.91 -10.72 0.31
C HIS A 10 -5.85 -11.37 -1.09
N ASP A 11 -6.98 -11.91 -1.56
CA ASP A 11 -7.05 -12.67 -2.82
C ASP A 11 -6.87 -11.76 -4.05
N ASP A 12 -7.43 -10.55 -4.00
CA ASP A 12 -7.23 -9.55 -5.06
C ASP A 12 -5.75 -9.17 -5.16
N LEU A 13 -5.11 -8.90 -4.03
CA LEU A 13 -3.68 -8.55 -3.99
C LEU A 13 -2.82 -9.70 -4.53
N GLU A 14 -3.05 -10.94 -4.08
CA GLU A 14 -2.33 -12.11 -4.61
C GLU A 14 -2.54 -12.29 -6.11
N THR A 15 -3.73 -12.00 -6.63
CA THR A 15 -4.01 -12.03 -8.08
C THR A 15 -3.19 -10.99 -8.82
N HIS A 16 -3.16 -9.75 -8.32
CA HIS A 16 -2.33 -8.67 -8.88
C HIS A 16 -0.85 -9.01 -8.85
N LEU A 17 -0.35 -9.58 -7.75
CA LEU A 17 1.06 -9.97 -7.64
C LEU A 17 1.42 -11.12 -8.59
N LYS A 18 0.55 -12.11 -8.76
CA LYS A 18 0.75 -13.23 -9.71
C LYS A 18 0.73 -12.78 -11.16
N ALA A 19 -0.10 -11.79 -11.50
CA ALA A 19 -0.10 -11.19 -12.84
C ALA A 19 1.22 -10.49 -13.15
N GLY A 20 1.97 -10.05 -12.13
CA GLY A 20 3.38 -9.71 -12.25
C GLY A 20 3.69 -8.51 -13.14
N SER A 21 2.82 -7.50 -13.17
CA SER A 21 3.05 -6.31 -14.00
C SER A 21 2.81 -5.01 -13.24
N GLY A 22 3.78 -4.10 -13.36
CA GLY A 22 3.68 -2.74 -12.84
C GLY A 22 4.04 -2.61 -11.37
N THR A 23 3.85 -1.39 -10.85
CA THR A 23 4.18 -1.05 -9.45
C THR A 23 2.91 -0.87 -8.65
N ILE A 24 2.84 -1.50 -7.48
CA ILE A 24 1.71 -1.42 -6.54
C ILE A 24 2.23 -0.96 -5.18
N LEU A 25 1.67 0.13 -4.67
CA LEU A 25 1.83 0.54 -3.27
C LEU A 25 0.63 0.05 -2.48
N VAL A 26 0.86 -0.77 -1.45
CA VAL A 26 -0.18 -1.25 -0.55
C VAL A 26 -0.01 -0.62 0.83
N ASP A 27 -1.04 0.09 1.29
CA ASP A 27 -1.18 0.61 2.65
C ASP A 27 -1.98 -0.38 3.50
N PHE A 28 -1.26 -1.12 4.35
CA PHE A 28 -1.84 -2.02 5.33
C PHE A 28 -2.28 -1.21 6.55
N TRP A 29 -3.58 -1.17 6.77
CA TRP A 29 -4.23 -0.30 7.75
C TRP A 29 -5.29 -1.05 8.56
N ALA A 30 -5.79 -0.41 9.62
CA ALA A 30 -6.91 -0.88 10.42
C ALA A 30 -7.75 0.31 10.93
N PRO A 31 -9.05 0.15 11.23
CA PRO A 31 -9.92 1.24 11.69
C PRO A 31 -9.49 1.86 13.04
N TRP A 32 -8.87 1.07 13.92
CA TRP A 32 -8.34 1.54 15.20
C TRP A 32 -6.99 2.26 15.09
N CYS A 33 -6.37 2.26 13.90
CA CYS A 33 -5.07 2.87 13.69
C CYS A 33 -5.19 4.39 13.48
N GLY A 34 -5.10 5.14 14.57
CA GLY A 34 -5.08 6.61 14.55
C GLY A 34 -4.07 7.22 13.55
N PRO A 35 -2.80 6.75 13.51
CA PRO A 35 -1.85 7.20 12.49
C PRO A 35 -2.30 6.90 11.05
N CYS A 36 -2.92 5.74 10.78
CA CYS A 36 -3.38 5.41 9.44
C CYS A 36 -4.44 6.42 8.93
N LEU A 37 -5.35 6.84 9.82
CA LEU A 37 -6.36 7.84 9.49
C LEU A 37 -5.75 9.21 9.14
N ALA A 38 -4.72 9.62 9.88
CA ALA A 38 -4.00 10.87 9.59
C ALA A 38 -3.26 10.84 8.24
N TYR A 39 -2.90 9.64 7.76
CA TYR A 39 -2.12 9.43 6.54
C TYR A 39 -3.02 9.28 5.31
N ALA A 40 -4.29 8.94 5.49
CA ALA A 40 -5.22 8.71 4.41
C ALA A 40 -5.26 9.86 3.36
N PRO A 41 -5.30 11.15 3.72
CA PRO A 41 -5.27 12.24 2.73
C PRO A 41 -3.98 12.28 1.92
N MET A 42 -2.84 12.04 2.56
CA MET A 42 -1.53 11.99 1.90
C MET A 42 -1.44 10.82 0.90
N ILE A 43 -1.98 9.65 1.27
CA ILE A 43 -2.05 8.49 0.36
C ILE A 43 -2.96 8.79 -0.82
N GLU A 44 -4.10 9.47 -0.61
CA GLU A 44 -4.99 9.89 -1.69
C GLU A 44 -4.30 10.89 -2.65
N GLU A 45 -3.54 11.86 -2.14
CA GLU A 45 -2.76 12.79 -2.97
C GLU A 45 -1.69 12.08 -3.80
N LEU A 46 -1.00 11.10 -3.21
CA LEU A 46 0.01 10.31 -3.91
C LEU A 46 -0.62 9.43 -5.00
N ALA A 47 -1.80 8.87 -4.74
CA ALA A 47 -2.54 8.10 -5.73
C ALA A 47 -2.88 8.94 -6.98
N VAL A 48 -3.22 10.23 -6.80
CA VAL A 48 -3.41 11.17 -7.92
C VAL A 48 -2.08 11.46 -8.62
N GLN A 49 -1.01 11.76 -7.87
CA GLN A 49 0.28 12.16 -8.44
C GLN A 49 0.97 11.03 -9.23
N TYR A 50 0.81 9.78 -8.79
CA TYR A 50 1.41 8.60 -9.40
C TYR A 50 0.43 7.81 -10.27
N GLN A 51 -0.72 8.41 -10.60
CA GLN A 51 -1.70 7.82 -11.51
C GLN A 51 -1.01 7.27 -12.77
N SER A 52 -1.48 6.10 -13.21
CA SER A 52 -0.95 5.35 -14.37
C SER A 52 0.46 4.77 -14.22
N ARG A 53 1.21 5.12 -13.17
CA ARG A 53 2.56 4.59 -12.89
C ARG A 53 2.59 3.66 -11.68
N VAL A 54 1.80 3.98 -10.66
CA VAL A 54 1.65 3.17 -9.44
C VAL A 54 0.17 2.96 -9.18
N MET A 55 -0.22 1.70 -8.98
CA MET A 55 -1.50 1.37 -8.37
C MET A 55 -1.39 1.58 -6.87
N VAL A 56 -2.20 2.49 -6.31
CA VAL A 56 -2.27 2.68 -4.86
C VAL A 56 -3.45 1.91 -4.30
N ALA A 57 -3.17 1.01 -3.38
CA ALA A 57 -4.14 0.14 -2.75
C ALA A 57 -4.11 0.25 -1.23
N LYS A 58 -5.25 -0.02 -0.61
CA LYS A 58 -5.41 -0.18 0.83
C LYS A 58 -5.87 -1.60 1.14
N LEU A 59 -5.31 -2.18 2.19
CA LEU A 59 -5.67 -3.51 2.66
C LEU A 59 -5.93 -3.45 4.16
N ASP A 60 -7.17 -3.73 4.55
CA ASP A 60 -7.57 -3.80 5.96
C ASP A 60 -7.08 -5.13 6.57
N VAL A 61 -6.17 -5.04 7.54
CA VAL A 61 -5.56 -6.21 8.18
C VAL A 61 -6.50 -6.95 9.13
N GLU A 62 -7.56 -6.31 9.64
CA GLU A 62 -8.59 -6.96 10.47
C GLU A 62 -9.54 -7.76 9.60
N ALA A 63 -9.93 -7.21 8.45
CA ALA A 63 -10.78 -7.92 7.49
C ALA A 63 -10.03 -9.03 6.74
N ASN A 64 -8.69 -8.95 6.66
CA ASN A 64 -7.84 -9.85 5.89
C ASN A 64 -6.66 -10.40 6.73
N PRO A 65 -6.91 -11.23 7.76
CA PRO A 65 -5.86 -11.74 8.65
C PRO A 65 -4.80 -12.57 7.89
N ALA A 66 -5.18 -13.27 6.83
CA ALA A 66 -4.27 -14.02 5.97
C ALA A 66 -3.21 -13.12 5.29
N ALA A 67 -3.58 -11.88 4.94
CA ALA A 67 -2.63 -10.93 4.36
C ALA A 67 -1.55 -10.53 5.39
N SER A 68 -1.95 -10.34 6.66
CA SER A 68 -1.02 -10.01 7.73
C SER A 68 0.04 -11.09 7.94
N GLU A 69 -0.38 -12.35 7.93
CA GLU A 69 0.52 -13.49 8.00
C GLU A 69 1.41 -13.57 6.76
N ARG A 70 0.80 -13.55 5.57
CA ARG A 70 1.48 -13.68 4.27
C ARG A 70 2.59 -12.66 4.07
N PHE A 71 2.31 -11.39 4.38
CA PHE A 71 3.24 -10.29 4.18
C PHE A 71 4.03 -9.93 5.46
N SER A 72 3.87 -10.72 6.53
CA SER A 72 4.52 -10.49 7.83
C SER A 72 4.26 -9.08 8.37
N VAL A 73 3.02 -8.59 8.27
CA VAL A 73 2.59 -7.31 8.83
C VAL A 73 2.33 -7.50 10.32
N ARG A 74 3.24 -6.97 11.14
CA ARG A 74 3.19 -7.09 12.62
C ARG A 74 2.60 -5.85 13.30
N GLY A 75 2.33 -4.81 12.53
CA GLY A 75 1.80 -3.54 13.01
C GLY A 75 1.40 -2.64 11.86
N VAL A 76 0.51 -1.70 12.13
CA VAL A 76 0.01 -0.73 11.15
C VAL A 76 0.31 0.70 11.61
N PRO A 77 0.51 1.66 10.69
CA PRO A 77 0.52 1.48 9.24
C PRO A 77 1.77 0.74 8.77
N THR A 78 1.62 -0.14 7.79
CA THR A 78 2.75 -0.73 7.04
C THR A 78 2.52 -0.46 5.57
N LEU A 79 3.52 0.11 4.91
CA LEU A 79 3.51 0.38 3.48
C LEU A 79 4.44 -0.61 2.79
N ILE A 80 3.95 -1.32 1.78
CA ILE A 80 4.77 -2.23 0.97
C ILE A 80 4.63 -1.83 -0.49
N VAL A 81 5.76 -1.74 -1.19
CA VAL A 81 5.83 -1.53 -2.64
C VAL A 81 6.19 -2.85 -3.28
N PHE A 82 5.33 -3.27 -4.20
CA PHE A 82 5.57 -4.39 -5.09
C PHE A 82 5.86 -3.88 -6.49
N LYS A 83 6.83 -4.49 -7.15
CA LYS A 83 7.11 -4.27 -8.58
C LYS A 83 7.17 -5.63 -9.25
N ASP A 84 6.39 -5.78 -10.31
CA ASP A 84 6.32 -7.01 -11.11
C ASP A 84 6.09 -8.27 -10.24
N GLY A 85 5.22 -8.13 -9.23
CA GLY A 85 4.86 -9.20 -8.29
C GLY A 85 5.84 -9.42 -7.13
N VAL A 86 6.94 -8.69 -7.07
CA VAL A 86 7.99 -8.84 -6.05
C VAL A 86 8.00 -7.66 -5.10
N GLU A 87 8.15 -7.92 -3.80
CA GLU A 87 8.37 -6.86 -2.81
C GLU A 87 9.74 -6.20 -3.06
N VAL A 88 9.72 -4.90 -3.39
CA VAL A 88 10.94 -4.11 -3.65
C VAL A 88 11.23 -3.10 -2.56
N ALA A 89 10.23 -2.70 -1.79
CA ALA A 89 10.42 -1.83 -0.64
C ALA A 89 9.33 -2.02 0.43
N ARG A 90 9.69 -1.77 1.68
CA ARG A 90 8.80 -1.82 2.84
C ARG A 90 9.12 -0.68 3.80
N ASN A 91 8.08 -0.10 4.38
CA ASN A 91 8.20 0.82 5.51
C ASN A 91 7.16 0.48 6.58
N VAL A 92 7.60 0.31 7.82
CA VAL A 92 6.73 0.09 8.98
C VAL A 92 6.64 1.40 9.77
N GLY A 93 5.41 1.81 10.11
CA GLY A 93 5.14 3.05 10.82
C GLY A 93 4.99 4.26 9.90
N GLY A 94 4.88 5.43 10.53
CA GLY A 94 4.59 6.68 9.83
C GLY A 94 5.74 7.17 8.95
N LEU A 95 5.48 7.36 7.66
CA LEU A 95 6.35 7.98 6.66
C LEU A 95 5.77 9.30 6.11
N ASN A 96 6.51 10.40 6.14
CA ASN A 96 6.03 11.64 5.51
C ASN A 96 5.97 11.55 3.97
N LYS A 97 5.23 12.49 3.35
CA LYS A 97 4.99 12.52 1.90
C LYS A 97 6.29 12.50 1.09
N THR A 98 7.27 13.32 1.47
CA THR A 98 8.56 13.41 0.77
C THR A 98 9.28 12.07 0.73
N ARG A 99 9.36 11.37 1.87
CA ARG A 99 9.99 10.06 1.93
C ARG A 99 9.21 9.00 1.15
N LEU A 100 7.87 9.09 1.13
CA LEU A 100 7.04 8.16 0.37
C LEU A 100 7.21 8.36 -1.13
N SER A 101 7.21 9.60 -1.62
CA SER A 101 7.52 9.91 -3.01
C SER A 101 8.90 9.39 -3.42
N LEU A 102 9.92 9.62 -2.60
CA LEU A 102 11.27 9.11 -2.87
C LEU A 102 11.33 7.57 -2.90
N LEU A 103 10.54 6.90 -2.06
CA LEU A 103 10.44 5.44 -2.05
C LEU A 103 9.83 4.93 -3.36
N LEU A 104 8.77 5.58 -3.84
CA LEU A 104 8.14 5.25 -5.12
C LEU A 104 9.08 5.54 -6.30
N ASP A 105 9.66 6.74 -6.36
CA ASP A 105 10.53 7.17 -7.46
C ASP A 105 11.75 6.26 -7.64
N LYS A 106 12.29 5.68 -6.56
CA LYS A 106 13.40 4.72 -6.60
C LYS A 106 13.03 3.36 -7.15
N ASN A 107 11.75 3.01 -7.11
CA ASN A 107 11.24 1.68 -7.45
C ASN A 107 10.35 1.66 -8.69
N LEU A 108 10.08 2.82 -9.30
CA LEU A 108 9.46 2.93 -10.63
C LEU A 108 10.35 2.36 -11.73
#